data_AF-A0A8T7AT81-F1
#
_entry.id   AF-A0A8T7AT81-F1
#
_cell.length_a   1.000
_cell.length_b   1.000
_cell.length_c   1.000
_cell.angle_alpha   90.00
_cell.angle_beta   90.00
_cell.angle_gamma   90.00
#
_symmetry.space_group_name_H-M   'P 1'
#
loop_
_entity.id
_entity.type
_entity.pdbx_description
1 polymer ?
#
loop_
_entity_poly.entity_id
_entity_poly.type
_entity_poly.pdbx_seq_one_letter_code
_entity_poly.pdbx_strand_id
1 'polypeptide(L)'
;MGLVLLSGCSREPVYLMPTPEIMRDERFDVFSNNPYLESVDEITTYFATTRKPKKPGDPKVFSINHGGSLTLGTVTLQIGEEGDAWRSIYSKSVMPDEDDRVALKLTNTRIDASLDLVEVDEVLRLDEPSDALALSESPAPLGPGAEKFFAALNGDLDKSPTQVLTVFVHGANNSFEESIARGAQIQYFTGNADVALTYAWPSAGSIWRYGHDVRNANRSAADFAEFLKLLSLYSTAKHINIIGYSAGGRIVGGALTLLADELPESFIDSLPKSPRTINQIYLAASDEKLSKFGDNYPSYSHLVNTITVTVNPDDHVLGMAGIVGGGVRLGGAGGGKYLEKLPEDQQQRLVDLINGGNLDIVDMQINDIAGFEYSHEAWYANPWLSSDVLITLYLGLDPESRGLRTYQTADDLGVWYFPENYLSTLKDTLLEYFD
;
A
#
# COMPACT_ATOMS: atom_id res chain seq x y z
N MET A 1 -25.70 -0.59 -18.83
CA MET A 1 -24.58 -1.47 -18.42
C MET A 1 -23.69 -1.64 -19.64
N GLY A 2 -22.62 -0.85 -19.75
CA GLY A 2 -21.69 -0.95 -20.87
C GLY A 2 -20.52 -1.83 -20.44
N LEU A 3 -20.45 -3.06 -20.95
CA LEU A 3 -19.24 -3.87 -20.84
C LEU A 3 -18.22 -3.24 -21.80
N VAL A 4 -17.21 -2.57 -21.25
CA VAL A 4 -16.14 -1.97 -22.04
C VAL A 4 -14.94 -2.90 -21.97
N LEU A 5 -14.74 -3.72 -23.00
CA LEU A 5 -13.55 -4.56 -23.17
C LEU A 5 -12.43 -3.68 -23.74
N LEU A 6 -11.39 -3.40 -22.95
CA LEU A 6 -10.22 -2.63 -23.38
C LEU A 6 -8.96 -3.39 -22.97
N SER A 7 -8.20 -3.88 -23.96
CA SER A 7 -6.85 -4.39 -23.77
C SER A 7 -5.86 -3.22 -23.81
N GLY A 8 -5.14 -2.96 -22.71
CA GLY A 8 -4.11 -1.92 -22.65
C GLY A 8 -2.72 -2.49 -22.96
N CYS A 9 -1.97 -1.86 -23.87
CA CYS A 9 -0.55 -2.19 -24.05
C CYS A 9 0.29 -1.28 -23.13
N SER A 10 0.91 -1.85 -22.09
CA SER A 10 1.91 -1.14 -21.27
C SER A 10 3.22 -0.93 -22.06
N ARG A 11 4.05 0.03 -21.61
CA ARG A 11 5.27 0.46 -22.32
C ARG A 11 6.46 -0.49 -22.08
N GLU A 12 6.44 -1.22 -20.97
CA GLU A 12 7.24 -2.41 -20.65
C GLU A 12 6.36 -3.39 -19.83
N PRO A 13 6.62 -4.71 -19.88
CA PRO A 13 5.90 -5.66 -19.04
C PRO A 13 6.27 -5.43 -17.57
N VAL A 14 5.27 -5.37 -16.68
CA VAL A 14 5.53 -5.52 -15.25
C VAL A 14 5.72 -7.00 -14.98
N TYR A 15 6.80 -7.38 -14.33
CA TYR A 15 7.04 -8.76 -13.94
C TYR A 15 6.61 -8.98 -12.50
N LEU A 16 6.29 -10.23 -12.15
CA LEU A 16 6.20 -10.64 -10.75
C LEU A 16 7.47 -10.25 -10.02
N MET A 17 7.32 -9.79 -8.79
CA MET A 17 8.42 -9.52 -7.89
C MET A 17 9.23 -10.80 -7.68
N PRO A 18 10.53 -10.69 -7.40
CA PRO A 18 11.34 -11.85 -7.04
C PRO A 18 10.65 -12.64 -5.93
N THR A 19 10.69 -13.97 -6.04
CA THR A 19 10.02 -14.87 -5.10
C THR A 19 10.40 -14.49 -3.67
N PRO A 20 9.43 -14.16 -2.80
CA PRO A 20 9.68 -13.97 -1.38
C PRO A 20 10.42 -15.18 -0.82
N GLU A 21 11.51 -14.94 -0.10
CA GLU A 21 12.41 -15.99 0.37
C GLU A 21 11.73 -17.01 1.30
N ILE A 22 10.66 -16.63 2.01
CA ILE A 22 9.83 -17.57 2.77
C ILE A 22 9.12 -18.60 1.88
N MET A 23 8.74 -18.24 0.65
CA MET A 23 8.00 -19.12 -0.26
C MET A 23 8.88 -20.12 -1.02
N ARG A 24 10.20 -19.98 -0.92
CA ARG A 24 11.13 -20.99 -1.47
C ARG A 24 11.15 -22.27 -0.65
N ASP A 25 10.56 -22.25 0.53
CA ASP A 25 10.35 -23.40 1.38
C ASP A 25 8.94 -23.94 1.16
N GLU A 26 8.84 -25.18 0.65
CA GLU A 26 7.56 -25.81 0.28
C GLU A 26 6.57 -25.91 1.46
N ARG A 27 7.05 -25.80 2.70
CA ARG A 27 6.21 -25.78 3.91
C ARG A 27 5.38 -24.50 4.04
N PHE A 28 5.75 -23.42 3.36
CA PHE A 28 5.04 -22.14 3.37
C PHE A 28 4.41 -21.82 2.01
N ASP A 29 3.98 -22.86 1.28
CA ASP A 29 3.30 -22.70 0.00
C ASP A 29 1.91 -22.07 0.17
N VAL A 30 1.84 -20.74 -0.02
CA VAL A 30 0.60 -19.97 0.04
C VAL A 30 -0.43 -20.41 -1.00
N PHE A 31 0.00 -20.99 -2.13
CA PHE A 31 -0.91 -21.40 -3.19
C PHE A 31 -1.65 -22.70 -2.83
N SER A 32 -1.03 -23.56 -2.02
CA SER A 32 -1.66 -24.80 -1.53
C SER A 32 -2.61 -24.55 -0.35
N ASN A 33 -2.43 -23.44 0.38
CA ASN A 33 -3.17 -23.15 1.61
C ASN A 33 -4.56 -22.55 1.39
N ASN A 34 -4.90 -22.10 0.18
CA ASN A 34 -6.22 -21.58 -0.14
C ASN A 34 -7.04 -22.60 -0.96
N PRO A 35 -8.02 -23.29 -0.37
CA PRO A 35 -8.83 -24.29 -1.08
C PRO A 35 -9.72 -23.68 -2.18
N TYR A 36 -9.87 -22.36 -2.20
CA TYR A 36 -10.62 -21.63 -3.23
C TYR A 36 -9.71 -20.99 -4.29
N LEU A 37 -8.39 -21.25 -4.25
CA LEU A 37 -7.50 -20.75 -5.28
C LEU A 37 -7.83 -21.38 -6.62
N GLU A 38 -8.31 -20.54 -7.54
CA GLU A 38 -8.45 -20.94 -8.93
C GLU A 38 -7.06 -21.14 -9.54
N SER A 39 -6.77 -22.36 -9.98
CA SER A 39 -5.53 -22.73 -10.67
C SER A 39 -5.60 -22.30 -12.14
N VAL A 40 -5.62 -20.98 -12.36
CA VAL A 40 -5.76 -20.34 -13.67
C VAL A 40 -4.59 -19.39 -13.94
N ASP A 41 -4.43 -19.00 -15.19
CA ASP A 41 -3.40 -18.10 -15.68
C ASP A 41 -3.80 -16.63 -15.60
N GLU A 42 -4.89 -16.30 -14.89
CA GLU A 42 -5.38 -14.93 -14.70
C GLU A 42 -5.55 -14.60 -13.21
N ILE A 43 -5.43 -13.31 -12.89
CA ILE A 43 -5.80 -12.76 -11.58
C ILE A 43 -6.76 -11.59 -11.77
N THR A 44 -7.89 -11.64 -11.07
CA THR A 44 -8.83 -10.52 -11.00
C THR A 44 -8.70 -9.81 -9.65
N THR A 45 -8.51 -8.50 -9.69
CA THR A 45 -8.38 -7.64 -8.50
C THR A 45 -9.26 -6.39 -8.64
N TYR A 46 -9.50 -5.71 -7.53
CA TYR A 46 -10.29 -4.48 -7.49
C TYR A 46 -9.43 -3.22 -7.70
N PHE A 47 -10.04 -2.15 -8.19
CA PHE A 47 -9.41 -0.84 -8.22
C PHE A 47 -10.36 0.29 -7.86
N ALA A 48 -9.77 1.36 -7.35
CA ALA A 48 -10.39 2.67 -7.23
C ALA A 48 -9.44 3.71 -7.85
N THR A 49 -9.96 4.66 -8.64
CA THR A 49 -9.12 5.67 -9.30
C THR A 49 -9.85 6.98 -9.49
N THR A 50 -9.14 8.09 -9.32
CA THR A 50 -9.60 9.43 -9.71
C THR A 50 -8.98 9.90 -11.02
N ARG A 51 -8.33 8.99 -11.77
CA ARG A 51 -7.81 9.30 -13.09
C ARG A 51 -8.95 9.53 -14.08
N LYS A 52 -8.78 10.51 -14.96
CA LYS A 52 -9.70 10.77 -16.06
C LYS A 52 -9.69 9.59 -17.04
N PRO A 53 -10.86 8.96 -17.31
CA PRO A 53 -10.97 7.90 -18.31
C PRO A 53 -10.52 8.39 -19.68
N LYS A 54 -9.88 7.50 -20.44
CA LYS A 54 -9.58 7.76 -21.85
C LYS A 54 -10.78 7.43 -22.73
N LYS A 55 -10.73 7.87 -23.99
CA LYS A 55 -11.75 7.53 -24.98
C LYS A 55 -11.64 6.05 -25.33
N PRO A 56 -12.76 5.37 -25.64
CA PRO A 56 -12.72 4.01 -26.15
C PRO A 56 -11.76 3.88 -27.35
N GLY A 57 -10.92 2.84 -27.33
CA GLY A 57 -9.89 2.59 -28.36
C GLY A 57 -8.54 3.27 -28.12
N ASP A 58 -8.38 4.06 -27.05
CA ASP A 58 -7.06 4.48 -26.58
C ASP A 58 -6.31 3.26 -25.99
N PRO A 59 -5.00 3.08 -26.27
CA PRO A 59 -4.22 1.98 -25.70
C PRO A 59 -4.08 2.04 -24.18
N LYS A 60 -4.40 3.17 -23.54
CA LYS A 60 -4.48 3.30 -22.09
C LYS A 60 -5.92 3.46 -21.64
N VAL A 61 -6.28 2.83 -20.54
CA VAL A 61 -7.66 2.91 -20.01
C VAL A 61 -7.90 4.26 -19.33
N PHE A 62 -6.89 4.72 -18.58
CA PHE A 62 -6.94 5.97 -17.82
C PHE A 62 -5.78 6.88 -18.18
N SER A 63 -6.02 8.19 -18.09
CA SER A 63 -4.97 9.19 -18.27
C SER A 63 -4.18 9.44 -16.98
N ILE A 64 -3.20 10.34 -17.06
CA ILE A 64 -2.45 10.84 -15.90
C ILE A 64 -3.11 12.05 -15.23
N ASN A 65 -4.25 12.51 -15.76
CA ASN A 65 -4.95 13.69 -15.25
C ASN A 65 -6.06 13.26 -14.29
N HIS A 66 -6.40 14.11 -13.33
CA HIS A 66 -7.57 13.92 -12.47
C HIS A 66 -8.88 14.03 -13.27
N GLY A 67 -9.87 13.21 -12.93
CA GLY A 67 -11.14 13.04 -13.64
C GLY A 67 -12.36 13.67 -12.96
N GLY A 68 -12.22 14.25 -11.76
CA GLY A 68 -13.30 14.85 -10.98
C GLY A 68 -14.23 13.86 -10.28
N SER A 69 -14.00 12.55 -10.44
CA SER A 69 -14.85 11.48 -9.90
C SER A 69 -14.00 10.30 -9.45
N LEU A 70 -14.52 9.55 -8.49
CA LEU A 70 -13.98 8.27 -8.04
C LEU A 70 -14.58 7.15 -8.89
N THR A 71 -13.77 6.55 -9.75
CA THR A 71 -14.14 5.38 -10.55
C THR A 71 -13.79 4.10 -9.80
N LEU A 72 -14.76 3.19 -9.68
CA LEU A 72 -14.62 1.89 -9.04
C LEU A 72 -14.79 0.77 -10.08
N GLY A 73 -14.03 -0.31 -9.95
CA GLY A 73 -14.16 -1.44 -10.86
C GLY A 73 -13.24 -2.61 -10.56
N THR A 74 -13.21 -3.54 -11.50
CA THR A 74 -12.33 -4.72 -11.47
C THR A 74 -11.43 -4.74 -12.68
N VAL A 75 -10.27 -5.36 -12.52
CA VAL A 75 -9.27 -5.54 -13.56
C VAL A 75 -8.81 -6.98 -13.55
N THR A 76 -8.61 -7.54 -14.73
CA THR A 76 -8.07 -8.89 -14.91
C THR A 76 -6.70 -8.77 -15.56
N LEU A 77 -5.72 -9.44 -14.97
CA LEU A 77 -4.37 -9.54 -15.50
C LEU A 77 -4.07 -10.97 -15.91
N GLN A 78 -3.51 -11.13 -17.10
CA GLN A 78 -2.82 -12.36 -17.48
C GLN A 78 -1.53 -12.48 -16.67
N ILE A 79 -1.26 -13.70 -16.20
CA ILE A 79 -0.04 -14.13 -15.53
C ILE A 79 0.71 -15.03 -16.52
N GLY A 80 1.90 -14.61 -16.93
CA GLY A 80 2.64 -15.30 -17.99
C GLY A 80 2.00 -15.07 -19.37
N GLU A 81 2.04 -16.09 -20.22
CA GLU A 81 1.41 -16.06 -21.55
C GLU A 81 0.03 -16.72 -21.53
N GLU A 82 -0.87 -16.28 -22.41
CA GLU A 82 -2.23 -16.83 -22.52
C GLU A 82 -2.19 -18.33 -22.82
N GLY A 83 -2.84 -19.13 -21.98
CA GLY A 83 -2.90 -20.58 -22.10
C GLY A 83 -1.72 -21.33 -21.45
N ASP A 84 -0.83 -20.62 -20.75
CA ASP A 84 0.18 -21.26 -19.90
C ASP A 84 -0.49 -22.14 -18.84
N ALA A 85 0.03 -23.36 -18.66
CA ALA A 85 -0.47 -24.23 -17.61
C ALA A 85 -0.14 -23.64 -16.24
N TRP A 86 -1.11 -23.59 -15.32
CA TRP A 86 -0.91 -23.09 -13.95
C TRP A 86 0.34 -23.67 -13.26
N ARG A 87 0.62 -24.96 -13.45
CA ARG A 87 1.82 -25.61 -12.88
C ARG A 87 3.14 -24.98 -13.36
N SER A 88 3.17 -24.54 -14.62
CA SER A 88 4.32 -23.82 -15.19
C SER A 88 4.47 -22.45 -14.53
N ILE A 89 3.37 -21.69 -14.46
CA ILE A 89 3.32 -20.37 -13.80
C ILE A 89 3.78 -20.49 -12.35
N TYR A 90 3.17 -21.40 -11.58
CA TYR A 90 3.54 -21.68 -10.20
C TYR A 90 5.04 -21.96 -10.06
N SER A 91 5.58 -22.88 -10.86
CA SER A 91 7.00 -23.26 -10.80
C SER A 91 7.91 -22.06 -11.00
N LYS A 92 7.60 -21.19 -11.97
CA LYS A 92 8.37 -19.97 -12.24
C LYS A 92 8.21 -18.93 -11.15
N SER A 93 7.06 -18.89 -10.47
CA SER A 93 6.79 -17.95 -9.38
C SER A 93 7.49 -18.31 -8.08
N VAL A 94 7.71 -19.61 -7.79
CA VAL A 94 8.38 -20.05 -6.55
C VAL A 94 9.87 -20.34 -6.72
N MET A 95 10.30 -20.71 -7.93
CA MET A 95 11.69 -21.06 -8.24
C MET A 95 12.07 -20.52 -9.64
N PRO A 96 12.15 -19.19 -9.83
CA PRO A 96 12.49 -18.60 -11.12
C PRO A 96 13.95 -18.89 -11.48
N ASP A 97 14.18 -19.33 -12.72
CA ASP A 97 15.48 -19.14 -13.38
C ASP A 97 15.66 -17.63 -13.69
N GLU A 98 16.90 -17.13 -13.72
CA GLU A 98 17.19 -15.68 -13.88
C GLU A 98 16.52 -15.05 -15.12
N ASP A 99 16.34 -15.83 -16.19
CA ASP A 99 15.76 -15.38 -17.46
C ASP A 99 14.24 -15.63 -17.60
N ASP A 100 13.58 -16.28 -16.63
CA ASP A 100 12.20 -16.80 -16.78
C ASP A 100 11.17 -16.09 -15.87
N ARG A 101 11.28 -14.77 -15.77
CA ARG A 101 10.35 -13.96 -14.97
C ARG A 101 8.96 -13.95 -15.61
N VAL A 102 7.95 -14.17 -14.77
CA VAL A 102 6.54 -14.16 -15.17
C VAL A 102 6.05 -12.73 -15.34
N ALA A 103 5.57 -12.38 -16.54
CA ALA A 103 4.98 -11.08 -16.82
C ALA A 103 3.53 -11.00 -16.31
N LEU A 104 3.11 -9.81 -15.93
CA LEU A 104 1.74 -9.43 -15.64
C LEU A 104 1.26 -8.44 -16.70
N LYS A 105 0.15 -8.77 -17.34
CA LYS A 105 -0.43 -7.94 -18.40
C LYS A 105 -1.91 -7.70 -18.15
N LEU A 106 -2.30 -6.43 -18.03
CA LEU A 106 -3.70 -6.05 -17.96
C LEU A 106 -4.44 -6.42 -19.25
N THR A 107 -5.35 -7.38 -19.18
CA THR A 107 -6.13 -7.86 -20.33
C THR A 107 -7.53 -7.26 -20.38
N ASN A 108 -8.12 -6.98 -19.22
CA ASN A 108 -9.48 -6.46 -19.13
C ASN A 108 -9.65 -5.48 -17.96
N THR A 109 -10.48 -4.45 -18.18
CA THR A 109 -10.89 -3.49 -17.15
C THR A 109 -12.40 -3.31 -17.22
N ARG A 110 -13.11 -3.66 -16.14
CA ARG A 110 -14.54 -3.43 -15.99
C ARG A 110 -14.78 -2.27 -15.04
N ILE A 111 -15.38 -1.19 -15.54
CA ILE A 111 -15.83 -0.07 -14.72
C ILE A 111 -17.23 -0.39 -14.20
N ASP A 112 -17.37 -0.41 -12.88
CA ASP A 112 -18.63 -0.72 -12.20
C ASP A 112 -19.36 0.57 -11.79
N ALA A 113 -18.64 1.60 -11.32
CA ALA A 113 -19.22 2.87 -10.89
C ALA A 113 -18.30 4.07 -11.14
N SER A 114 -18.91 5.27 -11.25
CA SER A 114 -18.23 6.56 -11.22
C SER A 114 -19.01 7.45 -10.25
N LEU A 115 -18.38 7.82 -9.14
CA LEU A 115 -18.98 8.61 -8.07
C LEU A 115 -18.43 10.03 -8.14
N ASP A 116 -19.31 11.02 -8.23
CA ASP A 116 -18.89 12.42 -8.21
C ASP A 116 -18.25 12.73 -6.85
N LEU A 117 -17.06 13.32 -6.89
CA LEU A 117 -16.37 13.80 -5.69
C LEU A 117 -16.69 15.28 -5.52
N VAL A 118 -16.78 15.74 -4.27
CA VAL A 118 -16.90 17.17 -3.98
C VAL A 118 -15.65 17.87 -4.52
N GLU A 119 -15.81 18.97 -5.24
CA GLU A 119 -14.67 19.77 -5.67
C GLU A 119 -13.97 20.34 -4.44
N VAL A 120 -12.77 19.83 -4.17
CA VAL A 120 -11.88 20.40 -3.18
C VAL A 120 -11.11 21.53 -3.86
N ASP A 121 -11.16 22.74 -3.29
CA ASP A 121 -10.42 23.90 -3.81
C ASP A 121 -8.94 23.54 -3.98
N GLU A 122 -8.35 23.89 -5.13
CA GLU A 122 -6.99 23.47 -5.56
C GLU A 122 -5.85 23.93 -4.64
N VAL A 123 -6.15 24.65 -3.55
CA VAL A 123 -5.17 25.25 -2.62
C VAL A 123 -4.84 24.33 -1.43
N LEU A 124 -5.17 23.05 -1.51
CA LEU A 124 -4.67 22.05 -0.58
C LEU A 124 -3.13 21.94 -0.63
N ARG A 125 -2.47 22.58 0.32
CA ARG A 125 -1.05 22.35 0.61
C ARG A 125 -0.98 21.41 1.80
N LEU A 126 -0.68 20.13 1.55
CA LEU A 126 -0.37 19.20 2.64
C LEU A 126 0.82 19.69 3.49
N ASP A 127 1.65 20.59 2.97
CA ASP A 127 2.80 21.17 3.66
C ASP A 127 2.46 22.37 4.59
N GLU A 128 1.22 22.85 4.60
CA GLU A 128 0.76 23.95 5.46
C GLU A 128 -0.37 23.46 6.39
N PRO A 129 -0.62 24.12 7.55
CA PRO A 129 -1.82 23.83 8.34
C PRO A 129 -3.06 24.15 7.50
N SER A 130 -3.90 23.14 7.26
CA SER A 130 -5.13 23.28 6.47
C SER A 130 -6.16 24.05 7.26
N ASP A 131 -6.75 25.09 6.68
CA ASP A 131 -8.12 25.46 7.04
C ASP A 131 -9.00 24.24 6.76
N ALA A 132 -9.77 23.79 7.76
CA ALA A 132 -10.46 22.50 7.77
C ALA A 132 -11.25 22.27 6.48
N LEU A 133 -10.91 21.20 5.77
CA LEU A 133 -11.74 20.69 4.70
C LEU A 133 -12.87 19.85 5.29
N ALA A 134 -14.10 20.23 4.98
CA ALA A 134 -15.23 19.35 5.18
C ALA A 134 -15.31 18.37 4.01
N LEU A 135 -15.01 17.10 4.26
CA LEU A 135 -15.48 15.96 3.49
C LEU A 135 -17.02 15.91 3.55
N SER A 136 -17.62 15.06 2.73
CA SER A 136 -19.08 14.95 2.63
C SER A 136 -19.73 14.55 3.97
N GLU A 137 -20.73 15.34 4.43
CA GLU A 137 -21.48 15.13 5.69
C GLU A 137 -22.30 13.83 5.72
N SER A 138 -22.60 13.24 4.56
CA SER A 138 -23.17 11.89 4.43
C SER A 138 -23.06 11.41 2.98
N PRO A 139 -22.50 10.22 2.72
CA PRO A 139 -22.46 9.70 1.38
C PRO A 139 -23.88 9.50 0.88
N ALA A 140 -24.17 10.04 -0.31
CA ALA A 140 -25.41 9.75 -1.00
C ALA A 140 -25.60 8.22 -1.13
N PRO A 141 -26.84 7.71 -1.14
CA PRO A 141 -27.08 6.28 -1.38
C PRO A 141 -26.31 5.81 -2.61
N LEU A 142 -25.66 4.65 -2.50
CA LEU A 142 -24.88 4.09 -3.60
C LEU A 142 -25.76 3.94 -4.84
N GLY A 143 -25.24 4.37 -5.99
CA GLY A 143 -25.85 4.02 -7.26
C GLY A 143 -25.73 2.51 -7.53
N PRO A 144 -26.57 1.92 -8.40
CA PRO A 144 -26.60 0.47 -8.66
C PRO A 144 -25.25 -0.13 -9.11
N GLY A 145 -24.38 0.68 -9.70
CA GLY A 145 -23.02 0.27 -10.07
C GLY A 145 -22.11 0.06 -8.86
N ALA A 146 -22.15 0.99 -7.90
CA ALA A 146 -21.35 0.89 -6.69
C ALA A 146 -21.88 -0.20 -5.75
N GLU A 147 -23.20 -0.38 -5.68
CA GLU A 147 -23.80 -1.53 -4.97
C GLU A 147 -23.27 -2.87 -5.51
N LYS A 148 -23.16 -3.01 -6.84
CA LYS A 148 -22.61 -4.22 -7.47
C LYS A 148 -21.12 -4.39 -7.21
N PHE A 149 -20.36 -3.30 -7.22
CA PHE A 149 -18.94 -3.31 -6.88
C PHE A 149 -18.73 -3.85 -5.46
N PHE A 150 -19.42 -3.28 -4.47
CA PHE A 150 -19.29 -3.70 -3.07
C PHE A 150 -19.86 -5.11 -2.83
N ALA A 151 -20.95 -5.49 -3.50
CA ALA A 151 -21.46 -6.85 -3.43
C ALA A 151 -20.46 -7.89 -3.98
N ALA A 152 -19.74 -7.57 -5.07
CA ALA A 152 -18.69 -8.43 -5.60
C ALA A 152 -17.49 -8.50 -4.64
N LEU A 153 -17.01 -7.35 -4.17
CA LEU A 153 -15.90 -7.26 -3.21
C LEU A 153 -16.19 -8.08 -1.95
N ASN A 154 -17.38 -7.93 -1.38
CA ASN A 154 -17.80 -8.65 -0.18
C ASN A 154 -17.96 -10.15 -0.45
N GLY A 155 -18.45 -10.53 -1.64
CA GLY A 155 -18.54 -11.92 -2.04
C GLY A 155 -17.19 -12.62 -2.19
N ASP A 156 -16.12 -11.90 -2.53
CA ASP A 156 -14.76 -12.44 -2.56
C ASP A 156 -14.11 -12.43 -1.17
N LEU A 157 -14.40 -11.42 -0.35
CA LEU A 157 -14.01 -11.42 1.07
C LEU A 157 -14.64 -12.58 1.85
N ASP A 158 -15.87 -12.99 1.53
CA ASP A 158 -16.54 -14.13 2.17
C ASP A 158 -15.90 -15.49 1.80
N LYS A 159 -15.22 -15.57 0.65
CA LYS A 159 -14.46 -16.77 0.22
C LYS A 159 -13.02 -16.74 0.69
N SER A 160 -12.48 -15.55 0.95
CA SER A 160 -11.13 -15.33 1.45
C SER A 160 -10.97 -15.97 2.84
N PRO A 161 -9.94 -16.83 3.05
CA PRO A 161 -9.65 -17.41 4.36
C PRO A 161 -9.36 -16.36 5.46
N THR A 162 -8.81 -15.21 5.09
CA THR A 162 -8.44 -14.14 6.04
C THR A 162 -9.54 -13.11 6.21
N GLN A 163 -10.40 -12.95 5.20
CA GLN A 163 -11.39 -11.87 5.08
C GLN A 163 -10.74 -10.46 5.17
N VAL A 164 -9.45 -10.37 4.79
CA VAL A 164 -8.66 -9.14 4.81
C VAL A 164 -8.71 -8.47 3.44
N LEU A 165 -8.89 -7.15 3.46
CA LEU A 165 -8.73 -6.28 2.29
C LEU A 165 -7.40 -5.54 2.39
N THR A 166 -6.49 -5.76 1.44
CA THR A 166 -5.24 -5.00 1.33
C THR A 166 -5.34 -3.95 0.25
N VAL A 167 -5.28 -2.68 0.64
CA VAL A 167 -5.32 -1.52 -0.25
C VAL A 167 -3.90 -1.05 -0.58
N PHE A 168 -3.51 -1.15 -1.85
CA PHE A 168 -2.22 -0.66 -2.34
C PHE A 168 -2.34 0.75 -2.90
N VAL A 169 -1.57 1.69 -2.35
CA VAL A 169 -1.45 3.08 -2.80
C VAL A 169 -0.06 3.29 -3.40
N HIS A 170 0.01 3.36 -4.72
CA HIS A 170 1.28 3.43 -5.45
C HIS A 170 2.03 4.75 -5.26
N GLY A 171 3.31 4.76 -5.65
CA GLY A 171 4.18 5.94 -5.63
C GLY A 171 4.02 6.87 -6.83
N ALA A 172 4.85 7.92 -6.90
CA ALA A 172 4.90 8.82 -8.06
C ALA A 172 5.34 8.07 -9.34
N ASN A 173 5.21 8.70 -10.51
CA ASN A 173 5.72 8.14 -11.77
C ASN A 173 5.13 6.77 -12.20
N ASN A 174 3.85 6.49 -11.91
CA ASN A 174 3.19 5.26 -12.36
C ASN A 174 2.03 5.53 -13.33
N SER A 175 1.89 4.69 -14.35
CA SER A 175 0.64 4.57 -15.13
C SER A 175 -0.43 3.79 -14.35
N PHE A 176 -1.67 3.81 -14.83
CA PHE A 176 -2.72 3.00 -14.24
C PHE A 176 -2.35 1.51 -14.32
N GLU A 177 -1.89 1.06 -15.48
CA GLU A 177 -1.55 -0.32 -15.77
C GLU A 177 -0.41 -0.84 -14.87
N GLU A 178 0.66 -0.05 -14.68
CA GLU A 178 1.77 -0.41 -13.78
C GLU A 178 1.34 -0.48 -12.32
N SER A 179 0.52 0.48 -11.87
CA SER A 179 0.01 0.50 -10.50
C SER A 179 -0.85 -0.73 -10.20
N ILE A 180 -1.76 -1.07 -11.13
CA ILE A 180 -2.60 -2.26 -11.01
C ILE A 180 -1.75 -3.53 -10.96
N ALA A 181 -0.77 -3.67 -11.87
CA ALA A 181 0.08 -4.86 -11.90
C ALA A 181 0.96 -4.99 -10.64
N ARG A 182 1.40 -3.89 -10.04
CA ARG A 182 2.11 -3.90 -8.75
C ARG A 182 1.20 -4.30 -7.59
N GLY A 183 -0.01 -3.74 -7.51
CA GLY A 183 -0.95 -4.07 -6.43
C GLY A 183 -1.49 -5.51 -6.51
N ALA A 184 -1.73 -6.02 -7.72
CA ALA A 184 -2.22 -7.38 -7.93
C ALA A 184 -1.26 -8.47 -7.38
N GLN A 185 0.04 -8.17 -7.32
CA GLN A 185 1.05 -9.10 -6.81
C GLN A 185 0.86 -9.42 -5.33
N ILE A 186 0.27 -8.52 -4.55
CA ILE A 186 -0.05 -8.77 -3.13
C ILE A 186 -1.05 -9.93 -3.02
N GLN A 187 -2.12 -9.90 -3.83
CA GLN A 187 -3.09 -10.97 -3.86
C GLN A 187 -2.49 -12.27 -4.42
N TYR A 188 -1.66 -12.17 -5.47
CA TYR A 188 -0.96 -13.33 -6.02
C TYR A 188 -0.06 -14.03 -5.00
N PHE A 189 0.84 -13.28 -4.34
CA PHE A 189 1.76 -13.79 -3.32
C PHE A 189 1.14 -13.90 -1.92
N THR A 190 -0.19 -13.86 -1.81
CA THR A 190 -0.92 -14.39 -0.65
C THR A 190 -1.72 -15.63 -1.02
N GLY A 191 -1.55 -16.18 -2.24
CA GLY A 191 -2.34 -17.31 -2.74
C GLY A 191 -3.83 -16.97 -2.87
N ASN A 192 -4.16 -15.72 -3.20
CA ASN A 192 -5.51 -15.15 -3.15
C ASN A 192 -6.18 -15.25 -1.77
N ALA A 193 -5.40 -15.43 -0.70
CA ALA A 193 -5.96 -15.51 0.63
C ALA A 193 -6.45 -14.15 1.11
N ASP A 194 -5.76 -13.06 0.76
CA ASP A 194 -6.22 -11.68 0.94
C ASP A 194 -6.84 -11.15 -0.35
N VAL A 195 -7.85 -10.30 -0.23
CA VAL A 195 -8.39 -9.56 -1.38
C VAL A 195 -7.57 -8.28 -1.58
N ALA A 196 -7.05 -8.04 -2.78
CA ALA A 196 -6.35 -6.80 -3.08
C ALA A 196 -7.23 -5.75 -3.76
N LEU A 197 -6.95 -4.48 -3.45
CA LEU A 197 -7.49 -3.33 -4.15
C LEU A 197 -6.40 -2.30 -4.39
N THR A 198 -6.26 -1.84 -5.64
CA THR A 198 -5.30 -0.77 -5.95
C THR A 198 -6.00 0.59 -6.02
N TYR A 199 -5.53 1.55 -5.22
CA TYR A 199 -5.90 2.96 -5.37
C TYR A 199 -4.95 3.65 -6.35
N ALA A 200 -5.40 3.79 -7.61
CA ALA A 200 -4.60 4.28 -8.72
C ALA A 200 -4.77 5.79 -8.94
N TRP A 201 -4.20 6.62 -8.07
CA TRP A 201 -4.26 8.09 -8.15
C TRP A 201 -3.52 8.67 -9.38
N PRO A 202 -3.85 9.88 -9.86
CA PRO A 202 -3.32 10.45 -11.11
C PRO A 202 -1.87 10.96 -11.01
N SER A 203 -0.91 10.03 -10.86
CA SER A 203 0.52 10.36 -11.01
C SER A 203 0.92 10.49 -12.49
N ALA A 204 1.88 11.36 -12.76
CA ALA A 204 2.23 11.86 -14.09
C ALA A 204 3.04 10.88 -14.95
N GLY A 205 3.46 9.74 -14.40
CA GLY A 205 4.27 8.77 -15.14
C GLY A 205 5.59 9.38 -15.67
N SER A 206 6.11 10.42 -15.01
CA SER A 206 7.46 10.93 -15.27
C SER A 206 8.10 11.60 -14.06
N ILE A 207 9.37 11.26 -13.77
CA ILE A 207 10.19 11.92 -12.73
C ILE A 207 10.35 13.43 -12.97
N TRP A 208 10.34 13.88 -14.23
CA TRP A 208 10.40 15.32 -14.59
C TRP A 208 9.15 16.10 -14.21
N ARG A 209 8.07 15.40 -13.85
CA ARG A 209 6.79 15.97 -13.42
C ARG A 209 6.54 15.75 -11.93
N TYR A 210 7.58 15.46 -11.15
CA TYR A 210 7.45 15.24 -9.71
C TYR A 210 6.69 16.37 -8.97
N GLY A 211 6.92 17.64 -9.32
CA GLY A 211 6.16 18.75 -8.73
C GLY A 211 4.66 18.78 -9.10
N HIS A 212 4.26 18.18 -10.23
CA HIS A 212 2.86 17.94 -10.58
C HIS A 212 2.28 16.77 -9.77
N ASP A 213 3.07 15.72 -9.54
CA ASP A 213 2.69 14.58 -8.71
C ASP A 213 2.46 14.97 -7.26
N VAL A 214 3.27 15.88 -6.71
CA VAL A 214 3.06 16.42 -5.35
C VAL A 214 1.72 17.15 -5.24
N ARG A 215 1.37 18.01 -6.20
CA ARG A 215 0.06 18.70 -6.19
C ARG A 215 -1.11 17.72 -6.33
N ASN A 216 -0.97 16.74 -7.22
CA ASN A 216 -2.00 15.73 -7.40
C ASN A 216 -2.14 14.81 -6.18
N ALA A 217 -1.04 14.47 -5.50
CA ALA A 217 -1.06 13.69 -4.28
C ALA A 217 -1.86 14.41 -3.17
N ASN A 218 -1.72 15.73 -3.04
CA ASN A 218 -2.50 16.52 -2.08
C ASN A 218 -4.00 16.40 -2.34
N ARG A 219 -4.43 16.61 -3.59
CA ARG A 219 -5.84 16.42 -3.97
C ARG A 219 -6.30 14.97 -3.76
N SER A 220 -5.42 14.02 -4.08
CA SER A 220 -5.73 12.59 -3.95
C SER A 220 -5.88 12.14 -2.49
N ALA A 221 -5.32 12.87 -1.51
CA ALA A 221 -5.53 12.58 -0.09
C ALA A 221 -7.00 12.75 0.31
N ALA A 222 -7.64 13.84 -0.11
CA ALA A 222 -9.07 14.06 0.14
C ALA A 222 -9.94 13.02 -0.58
N ASP A 223 -9.64 12.73 -1.85
CA ASP A 223 -10.35 11.70 -2.60
C ASP A 223 -10.18 10.30 -1.99
N PHE A 224 -8.99 10.01 -1.44
CA PHE A 224 -8.71 8.75 -0.76
C PHE A 224 -9.43 8.66 0.59
N ALA A 225 -9.55 9.76 1.33
CA ALA A 225 -10.37 9.83 2.55
C ALA A 225 -11.83 9.47 2.27
N GLU A 226 -12.42 10.04 1.21
CA GLU A 226 -13.79 9.69 0.78
C GLU A 226 -13.90 8.21 0.39
N PHE A 227 -12.89 7.68 -0.32
CA PHE A 227 -12.87 6.26 -0.63
C PHE A 227 -12.78 5.36 0.61
N LEU A 228 -11.96 5.73 1.62
CA LEU A 228 -11.88 5.01 2.89
C LEU A 228 -13.22 5.05 3.66
N LYS A 229 -13.98 6.14 3.59
CA LYS A 229 -15.36 6.20 4.12
C LYS A 229 -16.29 5.21 3.41
N LEU A 230 -16.19 5.10 2.09
CA LEU A 230 -16.99 4.13 1.35
C LEU A 230 -16.62 2.70 1.74
N LEU A 231 -15.33 2.39 1.91
CA LEU A 231 -14.89 1.08 2.41
C LEU A 231 -15.45 0.81 3.80
N SER A 232 -15.38 1.77 4.73
CA SER A 232 -15.85 1.57 6.11
C SER A 232 -17.37 1.35 6.21
N LEU A 233 -18.14 1.92 5.28
CA LEU A 233 -19.60 1.80 5.26
C LEU A 233 -20.11 0.56 4.52
N TYR A 234 -19.42 0.14 3.47
CA TYR A 234 -19.96 -0.84 2.51
C TYR A 234 -19.13 -2.10 2.34
N SER A 235 -17.89 -2.15 2.83
CA SER A 235 -17.10 -3.39 2.86
C SER A 235 -17.45 -4.24 4.09
N THR A 236 -17.42 -5.56 3.92
CA THR A 236 -17.52 -6.54 5.02
C THR A 236 -16.15 -7.03 5.49
N ALA A 237 -15.05 -6.40 5.04
CA ALA A 237 -13.70 -6.82 5.40
C ALA A 237 -13.53 -6.85 6.93
N LYS A 238 -12.98 -7.95 7.44
CA LYS A 238 -12.67 -8.10 8.87
C LYS A 238 -11.59 -7.10 9.29
N HIS A 239 -10.58 -6.95 8.44
CA HIS A 239 -9.52 -5.97 8.58
C HIS A 239 -9.17 -5.35 7.23
N ILE A 240 -8.74 -4.09 7.26
CA ILE A 240 -8.18 -3.37 6.13
C ILE A 240 -6.71 -3.11 6.41
N ASN A 241 -5.84 -3.58 5.53
CA ASN A 241 -4.44 -3.20 5.50
C ASN A 241 -4.22 -2.15 4.40
N ILE A 242 -3.30 -1.21 4.60
CA ILE A 242 -2.98 -0.18 3.62
C ILE A 242 -1.47 -0.16 3.42
N ILE A 243 -1.01 -0.31 2.17
CA ILE A 243 0.39 -0.11 1.80
C ILE A 243 0.52 1.25 1.10
N GLY A 244 1.20 2.18 1.74
CA GLY A 244 1.55 3.48 1.16
C GLY A 244 2.98 3.46 0.64
N TYR A 245 3.17 3.37 -0.67
CA TYR A 245 4.50 3.36 -1.28
C TYR A 245 4.91 4.77 -1.72
N SER A 246 6.09 5.27 -1.30
CA SER A 246 6.65 6.54 -1.78
C SER A 246 5.66 7.70 -1.60
N ALA A 247 5.30 8.42 -2.67
CA ALA A 247 4.28 9.47 -2.64
C ALA A 247 2.89 8.98 -2.20
N GLY A 248 2.60 7.68 -2.30
CA GLY A 248 1.42 7.06 -1.72
C GLY A 248 1.35 7.21 -0.19
N GLY A 249 2.49 7.28 0.50
CA GLY A 249 2.53 7.57 1.94
C GLY A 249 1.96 8.94 2.28
N ARG A 250 2.18 9.96 1.44
CA ARG A 250 1.58 11.30 1.60
C ARG A 250 0.06 11.27 1.49
N ILE A 251 -0.46 10.46 0.57
CA ILE A 251 -1.89 10.29 0.34
C ILE A 251 -2.52 9.60 1.55
N VAL A 252 -1.91 8.53 2.03
CA VAL A 252 -2.39 7.77 3.19
C VAL A 252 -2.40 8.64 4.44
N GLY A 253 -1.26 9.27 4.77
CA GLY A 253 -1.16 10.15 5.94
C GLY A 253 -2.13 11.33 5.88
N GLY A 254 -2.19 12.02 4.73
CA GLY A 254 -3.11 13.14 4.54
C GLY A 254 -4.58 12.74 4.62
N ALA A 255 -4.97 11.60 4.04
CA ALA A 255 -6.34 11.12 4.08
C ALA A 255 -6.78 10.77 5.51
N LEU A 256 -5.91 10.11 6.28
CA LEU A 256 -6.20 9.73 7.65
C LEU A 256 -6.28 10.94 8.57
N THR A 257 -5.44 11.96 8.36
CA THR A 257 -5.56 13.24 9.07
C THR A 257 -6.91 13.89 8.77
N LEU A 258 -7.31 13.98 7.50
CA LEU A 258 -8.62 14.52 7.12
C LEU A 258 -9.78 13.75 7.77
N LEU A 259 -9.70 12.41 7.81
CA LEU A 259 -10.72 11.61 8.49
C LEU A 259 -10.75 11.86 9.99
N ALA A 260 -9.58 11.92 10.64
CA ALA A 260 -9.50 12.16 12.07
C ALA A 260 -10.08 13.53 12.46
N ASP A 261 -9.82 14.57 11.67
CA ASP A 261 -10.28 15.94 11.92
C ASP A 261 -11.81 16.08 11.88
N GLU A 262 -12.52 15.16 11.22
CA GLU A 262 -13.98 15.16 11.16
C GLU A 262 -14.67 14.35 12.26
N LEU A 263 -13.93 13.44 12.89
CA LEU A 263 -14.52 12.58 13.89
C LEU A 263 -14.69 13.36 15.20
N PRO A 264 -15.90 13.39 15.78
CA PRO A 264 -16.09 14.00 17.08
C PRO A 264 -15.27 13.25 18.12
N GLU A 265 -14.66 13.97 19.08
CA GLU A 265 -13.86 13.36 20.16
C GLU A 265 -14.63 12.24 20.88
N SER A 266 -15.94 12.39 21.07
CA SER A 266 -16.79 11.37 21.70
C SER A 266 -16.89 10.07 20.89
N PHE A 267 -16.80 10.15 19.56
CA PHE A 267 -16.74 8.96 18.70
C PHE A 267 -15.37 8.29 18.85
N ILE A 268 -14.29 9.08 18.84
CA ILE A 268 -12.91 8.61 19.04
C ILE A 268 -12.76 7.89 20.39
N ASP A 269 -13.39 8.40 21.45
CA ASP A 269 -13.41 7.79 22.77
C ASP A 269 -14.22 6.49 22.83
N SER A 270 -15.25 6.36 21.97
CA SER A 270 -16.12 5.16 21.90
C SER A 270 -15.50 4.00 21.10
N LEU A 271 -14.48 4.33 20.32
CA LEU A 271 -13.84 3.49 19.33
C LEU A 271 -13.08 2.35 20.07
N PRO A 272 -13.27 1.05 19.76
CA PRO A 272 -12.71 -0.05 20.53
C PRO A 272 -11.18 -0.04 20.51
N LYS A 273 -10.53 -0.19 21.67
CA LYS A 273 -9.06 -0.10 21.78
C LYS A 273 -8.32 -1.08 20.84
N SER A 274 -8.90 -2.26 20.58
CA SER A 274 -8.44 -3.24 19.59
C SER A 274 -9.49 -4.36 19.41
N PRO A 275 -9.64 -4.97 18.22
CA PRO A 275 -9.02 -4.59 16.96
C PRO A 275 -9.76 -3.43 16.28
N ARG A 276 -9.02 -2.51 15.67
CA ARG A 276 -9.52 -1.51 14.73
C ARG A 276 -9.84 -2.14 13.38
N THR A 277 -10.70 -1.48 12.60
CA THR A 277 -10.98 -1.86 11.21
C THR A 277 -9.75 -1.72 10.32
N ILE A 278 -9.00 -0.61 10.45
CA ILE A 278 -7.68 -0.48 9.81
C ILE A 278 -6.66 -1.18 10.71
N ASN A 279 -6.15 -2.31 10.26
CA ASN A 279 -5.24 -3.12 11.04
C ASN A 279 -3.80 -2.64 10.87
N GLN A 280 -3.27 -2.71 9.64
CA GLN A 280 -1.90 -2.37 9.34
C GLN A 280 -1.83 -1.21 8.35
N ILE A 281 -1.00 -0.21 8.65
CA ILE A 281 -0.48 0.72 7.63
C ILE A 281 1.00 0.44 7.44
N TYR A 282 1.38 0.05 6.23
CA TYR A 282 2.76 -0.19 5.86
C TYR A 282 3.26 0.94 4.95
N LEU A 283 4.11 1.82 5.48
CA LEU A 283 4.70 2.94 4.77
C LEU A 283 6.06 2.55 4.20
N ALA A 284 6.04 2.09 2.95
CA ALA A 284 7.23 1.65 2.23
C ALA A 284 7.91 2.84 1.54
N ALA A 285 9.18 3.08 1.86
CA ALA A 285 9.99 4.17 1.30
C ALA A 285 9.21 5.50 1.21
N SER A 286 8.47 5.86 2.27
CA SER A 286 7.51 6.98 2.23
C SER A 286 8.15 8.32 1.91
N ASP A 287 7.54 9.04 0.97
CA ASP A 287 7.95 10.39 0.53
C ASP A 287 7.31 11.51 1.38
N GLU A 288 6.53 11.18 2.41
CA GLU A 288 6.03 12.19 3.35
C GLU A 288 7.19 12.94 4.03
N LYS A 289 7.05 14.24 4.28
CA LYS A 289 8.03 14.99 5.08
C LYS A 289 8.04 14.39 6.49
N LEU A 290 9.21 14.08 7.04
CA LEU A 290 9.32 13.56 8.40
C LEU A 290 8.64 14.48 9.43
N SER A 291 8.83 15.80 9.30
CA SER A 291 8.18 16.77 10.18
C SER A 291 6.65 16.77 10.03
N LYS A 292 6.15 16.59 8.81
CA LYS A 292 4.71 16.55 8.55
C LYS A 292 4.09 15.26 9.10
N PHE A 293 4.79 14.14 8.98
CA PHE A 293 4.38 12.90 9.65
C PHE A 293 4.31 13.10 11.17
N GLY A 294 5.30 13.77 11.78
CA GLY A 294 5.29 14.11 13.21
C GLY A 294 4.10 14.97 13.65
N ASP A 295 3.59 15.83 12.76
CA ASP A 295 2.37 16.61 12.99
C ASP A 295 1.09 15.77 12.82
N ASN A 296 1.03 14.99 11.74
CA ASN A 296 -0.16 14.28 11.27
C ASN A 296 -0.44 13.00 12.06
N TYR A 297 0.57 12.14 12.23
CA TYR A 297 0.44 10.83 12.86
C TYR A 297 -0.38 10.83 14.17
N PRO A 298 -0.11 11.72 15.14
CA PRO A 298 -0.88 11.77 16.36
C PRO A 298 -2.39 11.91 16.14
N SER A 299 -2.82 12.66 15.13
CA SER A 299 -4.24 12.91 14.88
C SER A 299 -4.96 11.63 14.47
N TYR A 300 -4.33 10.73 13.71
CA TYR A 300 -4.99 9.51 13.23
C TYR A 300 -4.49 8.22 13.88
N SER A 301 -3.47 8.27 14.73
CA SER A 301 -2.85 7.10 15.36
C SER A 301 -3.84 6.18 16.10
N HIS A 302 -4.95 6.75 16.58
CA HIS A 302 -6.02 6.04 17.25
C HIS A 302 -6.98 5.30 16.30
N LEU A 303 -6.93 5.53 14.99
CA LEU A 303 -7.79 4.89 13.99
C LEU A 303 -7.24 3.54 13.50
N VAL A 304 -5.99 3.22 13.86
CA VAL A 304 -5.19 2.14 13.29
C VAL A 304 -4.64 1.26 14.41
N ASN A 305 -4.49 -0.05 14.20
CA ASN A 305 -3.81 -0.89 15.20
C ASN A 305 -2.29 -0.64 15.17
N THR A 306 -1.67 -0.77 14.00
CA THR A 306 -0.22 -0.69 13.84
C THR A 306 0.17 0.08 12.58
N ILE A 307 1.18 0.94 12.70
CA ILE A 307 1.82 1.61 11.58
C ILE A 307 3.28 1.17 11.52
N THR A 308 3.69 0.56 10.42
CA THR A 308 5.08 0.20 10.18
C THR A 308 5.67 1.12 9.11
N VAL A 309 6.80 1.73 9.43
CA VAL A 309 7.57 2.60 8.53
C VAL A 309 8.92 1.94 8.27
N THR A 310 9.19 1.60 7.01
CA THR A 310 10.55 1.18 6.62
C THR A 310 11.39 2.38 6.28
N VAL A 311 12.63 2.42 6.76
CA VAL A 311 13.56 3.49 6.46
C VAL A 311 14.84 2.97 5.82
N ASN A 312 15.28 3.69 4.79
CA ASN A 312 16.51 3.48 4.05
C ASN A 312 17.17 4.85 3.82
N PRO A 313 18.19 5.22 4.61
CA PRO A 313 18.85 6.53 4.50
C PRO A 313 19.62 6.71 3.18
N ASP A 314 19.97 5.62 2.50
CA ASP A 314 20.70 5.62 1.23
C ASP A 314 19.76 5.59 0.00
N ASP A 315 18.44 5.74 0.19
CA ASP A 315 17.47 5.89 -0.88
C ASP A 315 17.68 7.23 -1.64
N HIS A 316 18.36 7.12 -2.79
CA HIS A 316 18.66 8.27 -3.64
C HIS A 316 17.41 8.98 -4.18
N VAL A 317 16.29 8.28 -4.40
CA VAL A 317 15.06 8.88 -4.91
C VAL A 317 14.45 9.79 -3.84
N LEU A 318 14.39 9.32 -2.60
CA LEU A 318 13.94 10.12 -1.47
C LEU A 318 14.90 11.28 -1.17
N GLY A 319 16.21 11.08 -1.32
CA GLY A 319 17.21 12.15 -1.25
C GLY A 319 16.91 13.27 -2.26
N MET A 320 16.68 12.92 -3.53
CA MET A 320 16.29 13.88 -4.57
C MET A 320 14.96 14.55 -4.28
N ALA A 321 13.96 13.81 -3.80
CA ALA A 321 12.66 14.36 -3.40
C ALA A 321 12.80 15.38 -2.26
N GLY A 322 13.69 15.11 -1.30
CA GLY A 322 14.02 16.06 -0.22
C GLY A 322 14.68 17.35 -0.73
N ILE A 323 15.54 17.26 -1.75
CA ILE A 323 16.16 18.43 -2.40
C ILE A 323 15.10 19.29 -3.10
N VAL A 324 14.15 18.67 -3.80
CA VAL A 324 13.12 19.39 -4.58
C VAL A 324 12.00 19.93 -3.68
N GLY A 325 11.53 19.15 -2.71
CA GLY A 325 10.39 19.45 -1.85
C GLY A 325 10.75 20.08 -0.50
N GLY A 326 12.04 20.13 -0.15
CA GLY A 326 12.57 20.68 1.10
C GLY A 326 12.31 19.80 2.33
N GLY A 327 13.37 19.45 3.07
CA GLY A 327 13.30 18.65 4.31
C GLY A 327 13.52 17.15 4.10
N VAL A 328 13.69 16.41 5.19
CA VAL A 328 13.92 14.95 5.14
C VAL A 328 12.62 14.20 4.85
N ARG A 329 12.69 13.19 3.98
CA ARG A 329 11.58 12.25 3.71
C ARG A 329 11.52 11.19 4.79
N LEU A 330 10.32 10.78 5.20
CA LEU A 330 10.09 9.77 6.24
C LEU A 330 10.85 8.48 5.94
N GLY A 331 10.73 7.92 4.74
CA GLY A 331 11.43 6.71 4.34
C GLY A 331 12.95 6.87 4.19
N GLY A 332 13.45 8.11 4.09
CA GLY A 332 14.90 8.42 4.07
C GLY A 332 15.45 8.81 5.44
N ALA A 333 14.59 8.89 6.45
CA ALA A 333 15.00 9.15 7.82
C ALA A 333 15.56 7.85 8.41
N GLY A 334 16.84 7.57 8.24
CA GLY A 334 17.50 6.41 8.88
C GLY A 334 18.82 6.79 9.55
N GLY A 335 19.50 5.78 10.11
CA GLY A 335 20.85 5.92 10.67
C GLY A 335 20.89 6.44 12.10
N GLY A 336 19.82 6.22 12.88
CA GLY A 336 19.77 6.55 14.31
C GLY A 336 19.70 8.03 14.68
N LYS A 337 19.56 8.93 13.70
CA LYS A 337 19.52 10.40 13.87
C LYS A 337 18.17 10.98 13.46
N TYR A 338 17.10 10.45 14.04
CA TYR A 338 15.73 10.81 13.68
C TYR A 338 15.34 12.17 14.27
N LEU A 339 15.68 12.42 15.54
CA LEU A 339 15.30 13.65 16.25
C LEU A 339 16.05 14.88 15.72
N GLU A 340 17.34 14.75 15.39
CA GLU A 340 18.14 15.84 14.79
C GLU A 340 17.52 16.41 13.48
N LYS A 341 16.67 15.62 12.82
CA LYS A 341 16.01 15.96 11.54
C LYS A 341 14.62 16.58 11.75
N LEU A 342 14.17 16.71 13.00
CA LEU A 342 12.87 17.23 13.39
C LEU A 342 12.98 18.57 14.15
N PRO A 343 11.96 19.45 14.03
CA PRO A 343 11.77 20.57 14.94
C PRO A 343 11.78 20.13 16.41
N GLU A 344 12.39 20.93 17.30
CA GLU A 344 12.56 20.59 18.73
C GLU A 344 11.24 20.29 19.44
N ASP A 345 10.16 20.98 19.08
CA ASP A 345 8.82 20.79 19.64
C ASP A 345 8.15 19.48 19.22
N GLN A 346 8.64 18.84 18.15
CA GLN A 346 8.16 17.53 17.69
C GLN A 346 8.99 16.36 18.23
N GLN A 347 10.22 16.59 18.71
CA GLN A 347 11.14 15.52 19.06
C GLN A 347 10.62 14.64 20.19
N GLN A 348 10.23 15.23 21.33
CA GLN A 348 9.69 14.48 22.47
C GLN A 348 8.40 13.75 22.10
N ARG A 349 7.57 14.37 21.26
CA ARG A 349 6.34 13.75 20.77
C ARG A 349 6.65 12.48 19.99
N LEU A 350 7.63 12.48 19.08
CA LEU A 350 8.01 11.29 18.33
C LEU A 350 8.52 10.17 19.26
N VAL A 351 9.32 10.52 20.28
CA VAL A 351 9.79 9.55 21.30
C VAL A 351 8.60 8.87 21.98
N ASP A 352 7.65 9.67 22.47
CA ASP A 352 6.47 9.16 23.18
C ASP A 352 5.60 8.26 22.27
N LEU A 353 5.54 8.56 20.98
CA LEU A 353 4.75 7.81 20.00
C LEU A 353 5.39 6.48 19.63
N ILE A 354 6.70 6.46 19.36
CA ILE A 354 7.44 5.22 19.06
C ILE A 354 7.39 4.29 20.28
N ASN A 355 7.66 4.83 21.47
CA ASN A 355 7.61 4.05 22.70
C ASN A 355 6.18 3.74 23.17
N GLY A 356 5.16 4.39 22.59
CA GLY A 356 3.73 4.19 22.85
C GLY A 356 3.13 2.94 22.17
N GLY A 357 3.86 2.33 21.22
CA GLY A 357 3.63 0.96 20.77
C GLY A 357 2.69 0.76 19.57
N ASN A 358 2.21 1.81 18.90
CA ASN A 358 1.45 1.70 17.64
C ASN A 358 2.20 2.20 16.39
N LEU A 359 3.49 2.53 16.55
CA LEU A 359 4.41 2.91 15.48
C LEU A 359 5.70 2.08 15.53
N ASP A 360 5.92 1.28 14.50
CA ASP A 360 7.14 0.52 14.28
C ASP A 360 8.00 1.20 13.22
N ILE A 361 9.20 1.64 13.59
CA ILE A 361 10.21 2.07 12.62
C ILE A 361 11.17 0.90 12.38
N VAL A 362 11.32 0.50 11.12
CA VAL A 362 12.20 -0.59 10.69
C VAL A 362 13.35 -0.01 9.88
N ASP A 363 14.54 0.01 10.48
CA ASP A 363 15.79 0.47 9.85
C ASP A 363 16.42 -0.66 9.03
N MET A 364 16.46 -0.48 7.72
CA MET A 364 16.97 -1.47 6.77
C MET A 364 18.49 -1.37 6.57
N GLN A 365 19.20 -0.44 7.24
CA GLN A 365 20.64 -0.22 7.03
C GLN A 365 21.54 -1.04 7.98
N ILE A 366 21.03 -1.49 9.13
CA ILE A 366 21.89 -1.90 10.25
C ILE A 366 22.70 -3.17 10.00
N ASN A 367 22.18 -4.07 9.16
CA ASN A 367 22.88 -5.29 8.77
C ASN A 367 22.89 -5.44 7.25
N ASP A 368 23.80 -6.29 6.78
CA ASP A 368 23.87 -6.71 5.38
C ASP A 368 22.69 -7.64 5.06
N ILE A 369 21.55 -7.03 4.74
CA ILE A 369 20.41 -7.73 4.12
C ILE A 369 20.92 -8.31 2.80
N ALA A 370 20.81 -9.63 2.64
CA ALA A 370 21.35 -10.33 1.47
C ALA A 370 20.74 -9.78 0.17
N GLY A 371 21.60 -9.37 -0.77
CA GLY A 371 21.17 -8.78 -2.05
C GLY A 371 20.44 -7.43 -1.91
N PHE A 372 20.59 -6.74 -0.78
CA PHE A 372 19.98 -5.43 -0.59
C PHE A 372 20.72 -4.37 -1.38
N GLU A 373 20.06 -3.92 -2.44
CA GLU A 373 20.38 -2.66 -3.07
C GLU A 373 19.56 -1.59 -2.35
N TYR A 374 20.21 -0.48 -1.94
CA TYR A 374 19.60 0.69 -1.32
C TYR A 374 18.67 1.46 -2.28
N SER A 375 17.78 0.72 -2.95
CA SER A 375 16.89 1.17 -3.98
C SER A 375 15.57 1.64 -3.37
N HIS A 376 14.89 2.52 -4.10
CA HIS A 376 13.55 2.99 -3.76
C HIS A 376 12.49 1.89 -3.82
N GLU A 377 12.84 0.73 -4.37
CA GLU A 377 11.95 -0.39 -4.65
C GLU A 377 12.25 -1.60 -3.77
N ALA A 378 13.22 -1.49 -2.84
CA ALA A 378 13.77 -2.62 -2.11
C ALA A 378 12.72 -3.43 -1.32
N TRP A 379 11.68 -2.77 -0.80
CA TRP A 379 10.59 -3.42 -0.05
C TRP A 379 9.89 -4.54 -0.82
N TYR A 380 9.85 -4.46 -2.15
CA TYR A 380 9.26 -5.51 -3.00
C TYR A 380 10.30 -6.21 -3.88
N ALA A 381 11.38 -5.53 -4.25
CA ALA A 381 12.41 -6.09 -5.12
C ALA A 381 13.39 -7.03 -4.40
N ASN A 382 13.51 -6.94 -3.07
CA ASN A 382 14.37 -7.83 -2.29
C ASN A 382 13.54 -8.98 -1.66
N PRO A 383 13.87 -10.26 -1.92
CA PRO A 383 13.17 -11.43 -1.36
C PRO A 383 13.04 -11.50 0.17
N TRP A 384 13.99 -10.96 0.95
CA TRP A 384 13.85 -10.86 2.40
C TRP A 384 12.75 -9.87 2.76
N LEU A 385 12.83 -8.67 2.20
CA LEU A 385 11.92 -7.59 2.55
C LEU A 385 10.50 -7.87 2.07
N SER A 386 10.34 -8.46 0.87
CA SER A 386 9.02 -8.86 0.39
C SER A 386 8.42 -9.98 1.24
N SER A 387 9.23 -10.88 1.81
CA SER A 387 8.77 -11.86 2.80
C SER A 387 8.22 -11.18 4.05
N ASP A 388 8.95 -10.19 4.56
CA ASP A 388 8.55 -9.42 5.74
C ASP A 388 7.22 -8.69 5.52
N VAL A 389 7.11 -7.98 4.40
CA VAL A 389 5.91 -7.25 4.00
C VAL A 389 4.72 -8.18 3.92
N LEU A 390 4.84 -9.30 3.20
CA LEU A 390 3.74 -10.23 3.01
C LEU A 390 3.31 -10.88 4.33
N ILE A 391 4.24 -11.32 5.18
CA ILE A 391 3.89 -11.90 6.47
C ILE A 391 3.26 -10.87 7.41
N THR A 392 3.76 -9.63 7.40
CA THR A 392 3.16 -8.54 8.18
C THR A 392 1.70 -8.32 7.79
N LEU A 393 1.40 -8.31 6.49
CA LEU A 393 0.04 -8.08 5.99
C LEU A 393 -0.86 -9.30 6.20
N TYR A 394 -0.34 -10.49 5.92
CA TYR A 394 -1.08 -11.75 5.92
C TYR A 394 -1.41 -12.24 7.34
N LEU A 395 -0.44 -12.17 8.26
CA LEU A 395 -0.58 -12.69 9.62
C LEU A 395 -0.75 -11.61 10.69
N GLY A 396 -0.42 -10.35 10.38
CA GLY A 396 -0.48 -9.27 11.37
C GLY A 396 0.48 -9.45 12.54
N LEU A 397 1.57 -10.20 12.36
CA LEU A 397 2.56 -10.44 13.40
C LEU A 397 3.32 -9.16 13.76
N ASP A 398 3.48 -8.91 15.06
CA ASP A 398 4.34 -7.84 15.55
C ASP A 398 5.81 -8.07 15.13
N PRO A 399 6.65 -7.02 15.13
CA PRO A 399 8.03 -7.13 14.66
C PRO A 399 8.86 -8.20 15.39
N GLU A 400 8.71 -8.36 16.72
CA GLU A 400 9.49 -9.34 17.47
C GLU A 400 9.09 -10.77 17.09
N SER A 401 7.79 -11.03 16.96
CA SER A 401 7.25 -12.31 16.49
C SER A 401 7.74 -12.66 15.08
N ARG A 402 7.91 -11.68 14.20
CA ARG A 402 8.50 -11.87 12.86
C ARG A 402 10.02 -12.11 12.88
N GLY A 403 10.67 -11.98 14.04
CA GLY A 403 12.10 -12.18 14.19
C GLY A 403 12.95 -10.92 14.07
N LEU A 404 12.34 -9.73 14.03
CA LEU A 404 13.08 -8.47 14.13
C LEU A 404 13.63 -8.30 15.55
N ARG A 405 14.62 -7.43 15.67
CA ARG A 405 15.22 -7.04 16.94
C ARG A 405 15.22 -5.54 17.09
N THR A 406 15.19 -5.06 18.32
CA THR A 406 15.30 -3.63 18.62
C THR A 406 16.74 -3.26 18.94
N TYR A 407 17.10 -2.04 18.57
CA TYR A 407 18.23 -1.33 19.16
C TYR A 407 17.72 0.03 19.65
N GLN A 408 18.43 0.60 20.62
CA GLN A 408 18.18 1.96 21.10
C GLN A 408 19.08 2.93 20.35
N THR A 409 18.51 3.99 19.80
CA THR A 409 19.31 5.09 19.22
C THR A 409 19.99 5.89 20.33
N ALA A 410 20.86 6.85 19.95
CA ALA A 410 21.43 7.80 20.91
C ALA A 410 20.35 8.69 21.58
N ASP A 411 19.16 8.74 20.99
CA ASP A 411 18.02 9.56 21.38
C ASP A 411 16.93 8.76 22.13
N ASP A 412 17.25 7.55 22.62
CA ASP A 412 16.32 6.66 23.35
C ASP A 412 15.06 6.24 22.54
N LEU A 413 15.23 6.14 21.22
CA LEU A 413 14.21 5.59 20.32
C LEU A 413 14.43 4.09 20.14
N GLY A 414 13.39 3.30 20.44
CA GLY A 414 13.33 1.89 20.07
C GLY A 414 13.08 1.74 18.58
N VAL A 415 14.07 1.23 17.85
CA VAL A 415 13.97 1.03 16.39
C VAL A 415 14.23 -0.43 16.06
N TRP A 416 13.43 -0.98 15.17
CA TRP A 416 13.52 -2.35 14.71
C TRP A 416 14.53 -2.50 13.58
N TYR A 417 15.17 -3.65 13.50
CA TYR A 417 16.07 -4.00 12.39
C TYR A 417 16.02 -5.51 12.11
N PHE A 418 16.52 -5.87 10.93
CA PHE A 418 16.68 -7.25 10.49
C PHE A 418 17.99 -7.84 11.02
N PRO A 419 18.01 -8.75 12.01
CA PRO A 419 19.23 -9.43 12.42
C PRO A 419 19.72 -10.44 11.36
N GLU A 420 20.99 -10.87 11.42
CA GLU A 420 21.55 -11.86 10.49
C GLU A 420 20.74 -13.17 10.41
N ASN A 421 20.15 -13.57 11.54
CA ASN A 421 19.33 -14.78 11.67
C ASN A 421 17.82 -14.52 11.48
N TYR A 422 17.43 -13.38 10.90
CA TYR A 422 16.04 -12.98 10.72
C TYR A 422 15.21 -14.08 10.05
N LEU A 423 15.61 -14.52 8.85
CA LEU A 423 14.83 -15.52 8.11
C LEU A 423 14.69 -16.85 8.83
N SER A 424 15.76 -17.36 9.46
CA SER A 424 15.66 -18.62 10.19
C SER A 424 14.65 -18.48 11.32
N THR A 425 14.69 -17.34 12.03
CA THR A 425 13.73 -17.05 13.10
C THR A 425 12.31 -16.95 12.55
N LEU A 426 12.11 -16.23 11.44
CA LEU A 426 10.81 -16.11 10.79
C LEU A 426 10.26 -17.48 10.37
N LYS A 427 11.10 -18.32 9.74
CA LYS A 427 10.69 -19.67 9.34
C LYS A 427 10.29 -20.51 10.55
N ASP A 428 11.06 -20.46 11.64
CA ASP A 428 10.72 -21.18 12.87
C ASP A 428 9.38 -20.69 13.45
N THR A 429 9.15 -19.37 13.53
CA THR A 429 7.86 -18.81 13.95
C THR A 429 6.71 -19.30 13.08
N LEU A 430 6.89 -19.33 11.76
CA LEU A 430 5.83 -19.75 10.85
C LEU A 430 5.53 -21.24 10.98
N LEU A 431 6.53 -22.10 11.24
CA LEU A 431 6.27 -23.52 11.53
C LEU A 431 5.43 -23.67 12.79
N GLU A 432 5.77 -22.96 13.86
CA GLU A 432 5.00 -22.97 15.11
C GLU A 432 3.58 -22.41 14.93
N TYR A 433 3.38 -21.45 14.01
CA TYR A 433 2.09 -20.84 13.75
C TYR A 433 1.15 -21.75 12.94
N PHE A 434 1.69 -22.60 12.06
CA PHE A 434 0.92 -23.47 11.16
C PHE A 434 0.87 -24.95 11.57
N ASP A 435 1.68 -25.39 12.55
CA ASP A 435 1.57 -26.70 13.23
C ASP A 435 0.34 -26.76 14.16
#